data_AF-A0A439PLL4-F1
#
_entry.id   AF-A0A439PLL4-F1
#
_cell.length_a   1.000
_cell.length_b   1.000
_cell.length_c   1.000
_cell.angle_alpha   90.00
_cell.angle_beta   90.00
_cell.angle_gamma   90.00
#
_symmetry.space_group_name_H-M   'P 1'
#
loop_
_entity.id
_entity.type
_entity.pdbx_description
1 polymer ?
#
loop_
_entity_poly.entity_id
_entity_poly.type
_entity_poly.pdbx_seq_one_letter_code
_entity_poly.pdbx_strand_id
1 'polypeptide(L)'
;MSTRGADFLDRWMAEHLPEAGTDDPAAISDLTDQVMEAADREGIAVSEIYEEVGSVFEVIAAAMQHRDGSLPEADTAALDLFAGRLSHESNISKEQAQDLIKRFGTDWETLLNEAHFVKELEGRLRQE
;
A
#
# COMPACT_ATOMS: atom_id res chain seq x y z
N MET A 1 -7.12 10.18 -23.10
CA MET A 1 -7.33 9.30 -21.95
C MET A 1 -8.78 9.50 -21.56
N SER A 2 -9.60 8.46 -21.61
CA SER A 2 -10.87 8.48 -20.89
C SER A 2 -10.56 8.48 -19.38
N THR A 3 -11.51 8.95 -18.57
CA THR A 3 -11.48 8.86 -17.09
C THR A 3 -12.70 8.13 -16.57
N ARG A 4 -13.39 7.40 -17.45
CA ARG A 4 -14.72 6.87 -17.16
C ARG A 4 -14.65 5.72 -16.17
N GLY A 5 -13.61 4.90 -16.25
CA GLY A 5 -13.35 3.82 -15.29
C GLY A 5 -12.98 4.35 -13.91
N ALA A 6 -12.11 5.36 -13.85
CA ALA A 6 -11.72 6.02 -12.61
C ALA A 6 -12.90 6.76 -11.94
N ASP A 7 -13.69 7.51 -12.71
CA ASP A 7 -14.88 8.24 -12.20
C ASP A 7 -15.96 7.28 -11.69
N PHE A 8 -16.14 6.13 -12.35
CA PHE A 8 -17.02 5.06 -11.88
C PHE A 8 -16.53 4.45 -10.56
N LEU A 9 -15.24 4.09 -10.48
CA LEU A 9 -14.66 3.49 -9.30
C LEU A 9 -14.77 4.43 -8.08
N ASP A 10 -14.49 5.72 -8.25
CA ASP A 10 -14.63 6.73 -7.19
C ASP A 10 -16.08 6.80 -6.64
N ARG A 11 -17.07 6.86 -7.54
CA ARG A 11 -18.49 6.88 -7.15
C ARG A 11 -18.91 5.56 -6.50
N TRP A 12 -18.51 4.42 -7.04
CA TRP A 12 -18.85 3.12 -6.49
C TRP A 12 -18.29 2.96 -5.08
N MET A 13 -17.02 3.34 -4.87
CA MET A 13 -16.39 3.32 -3.56
C MET A 13 -17.08 4.26 -2.56
N ALA A 14 -17.54 5.44 -2.99
CA ALA A 14 -18.28 6.35 -2.13
C ALA A 14 -19.55 5.70 -1.55
N GLU A 15 -20.26 4.91 -2.36
CA GLU A 15 -21.55 4.29 -2.03
C GLU A 15 -21.44 2.91 -1.36
N HIS A 16 -20.42 2.11 -1.73
CA HIS A 16 -20.32 0.70 -1.33
C HIS A 16 -19.26 0.40 -0.27
N LEU A 17 -18.27 1.28 -0.07
CA LEU A 17 -17.30 1.06 1.00
C LEU A 17 -17.96 1.19 2.38
N PRO A 18 -17.67 0.26 3.31
CA PRO A 18 -18.13 0.38 4.68
C PRO A 18 -17.61 1.68 5.33
N GLU A 19 -18.37 2.22 6.29
CA GLU A 19 -17.95 3.40 7.06
C GLU A 19 -16.76 3.09 7.99
N ALA A 20 -16.68 1.85 8.49
CA ALA A 20 -15.52 1.37 9.22
C ALA A 20 -14.47 0.80 8.25
N GLY A 21 -13.24 1.30 8.33
CA GLY A 21 -12.11 0.75 7.59
C GLY A 21 -11.81 -0.69 8.04
N THR A 22 -11.39 -1.55 7.11
CA THR A 22 -10.89 -2.89 7.40
C THR A 22 -9.64 -3.18 6.57
N ASP A 23 -8.64 -3.82 7.18
CA ASP A 23 -7.41 -4.27 6.51
C ASP A 23 -7.49 -5.76 6.10
N ASP A 24 -8.67 -6.37 6.17
CA ASP A 24 -8.85 -7.77 5.79
C ASP A 24 -8.69 -7.95 4.26
N PRO A 25 -7.65 -8.65 3.79
CA PRO A 25 -7.42 -8.87 2.36
C PRO A 25 -8.56 -9.62 1.68
N ALA A 26 -9.27 -10.49 2.41
CA ALA A 26 -10.42 -11.21 1.87
C ALA A 26 -11.58 -10.24 1.58
N ALA A 27 -11.86 -9.31 2.49
CA ALA A 27 -12.89 -8.29 2.29
C ALA A 27 -12.54 -7.34 1.13
N ILE A 28 -11.26 -6.96 0.97
CA ILE A 28 -10.82 -6.13 -0.16
C ILE A 28 -10.96 -6.90 -1.49
N SER A 29 -10.65 -8.20 -1.51
CA SER A 29 -10.84 -9.05 -2.69
C SER A 29 -12.32 -9.14 -3.08
N ASP A 30 -13.20 -9.37 -2.10
CA ASP A 30 -14.65 -9.45 -2.34
C ASP A 30 -15.20 -8.12 -2.90
N LEU A 31 -14.70 -6.97 -2.43
CA LEU A 31 -15.06 -5.66 -2.96
C LEU A 31 -14.52 -5.45 -4.38
N THR A 32 -13.33 -5.97 -4.66
CA THR A 32 -12.74 -5.94 -6.01
C THR A 32 -13.62 -6.73 -6.99
N ASP A 33 -14.07 -7.93 -6.63
CA ASP A 33 -14.97 -8.71 -7.48
C ASP A 33 -16.31 -8.00 -7.70
N GLN A 34 -16.87 -7.39 -6.65
CA GLN A 34 -18.14 -6.65 -6.74
C GLN A 34 -18.06 -5.42 -7.66
N VAL A 35 -16.97 -4.64 -7.59
CA VAL A 35 -16.81 -3.47 -8.45
C VAL A 35 -16.61 -3.86 -9.91
N MET A 36 -15.95 -4.99 -10.19
CA MET A 36 -15.80 -5.52 -11.55
C MET A 36 -17.13 -5.98 -12.14
N GLU A 37 -17.96 -6.65 -11.33
CA GLU A 37 -19.30 -7.05 -11.76
C GLU A 37 -20.21 -5.83 -11.99
N ALA A 38 -20.06 -4.79 -11.18
CA ALA A 38 -20.78 -3.53 -11.35
C ALA A 38 -20.33 -2.77 -12.61
N ALA A 39 -19.02 -2.72 -12.87
CA ALA A 39 -18.47 -2.12 -14.09
C ALA A 39 -18.99 -2.81 -15.37
N ASP A 40 -19.05 -4.14 -15.38
CA ASP A 40 -19.58 -4.89 -16.52
C ASP A 40 -21.06 -4.55 -16.79
N ARG A 41 -21.88 -4.42 -15.74
CA ARG A 41 -23.28 -3.97 -15.87
C ARG A 41 -23.42 -2.54 -16.41
N GLU A 42 -22.47 -1.67 -16.10
CA GLU A 42 -22.39 -0.29 -16.61
C GLU A 42 -21.80 -0.20 -18.03
N GLY A 43 -21.39 -1.34 -18.59
CA GLY A 43 -20.74 -1.42 -19.90
C GLY A 43 -19.35 -0.78 -19.91
N ILE A 44 -18.67 -0.78 -18.77
CA ILE A 44 -17.28 -0.34 -18.62
C ILE A 44 -16.39 -1.57 -18.69
N ALA A 45 -15.44 -1.57 -19.63
CA ALA A 45 -14.51 -2.68 -19.75
C ALA A 45 -13.56 -2.71 -18.54
N VAL A 46 -13.37 -3.88 -17.95
CA VAL A 46 -12.42 -4.08 -16.83
C VAL A 46 -11.00 -3.61 -17.20
N SER A 47 -10.57 -3.82 -18.46
CA SER A 47 -9.28 -3.32 -18.95
C SER A 47 -9.18 -1.80 -18.96
N GLU A 48 -10.28 -1.09 -19.23
CA GLU A 48 -10.32 0.39 -19.19
C GLU A 48 -10.06 0.89 -17.78
N ILE A 49 -10.63 0.22 -16.77
CA ILE A 49 -10.38 0.53 -15.36
C ILE A 49 -8.91 0.26 -15.01
N TYR A 50 -8.37 -0.91 -15.36
CA TYR A 50 -6.96 -1.21 -15.06
C TYR A 50 -5.97 -0.25 -15.75
N GLU A 51 -6.26 0.19 -16.99
CA GLU A 51 -5.42 1.17 -17.69
C GLU A 51 -5.46 2.55 -17.01
N GLU A 52 -6.61 2.96 -16.47
CA GLU A 52 -6.80 4.27 -15.85
C GLU A 52 -6.32 4.33 -14.40
N VAL A 53 -6.57 3.28 -13.61
CA VAL A 53 -6.33 3.27 -12.15
C VAL A 53 -5.20 2.33 -11.72
N GLY A 54 -4.67 1.50 -12.62
CA GLY A 54 -3.59 0.57 -12.33
C GLY A 54 -4.07 -0.66 -11.55
N SER A 55 -4.18 -0.55 -10.22
CA SER A 55 -4.58 -1.65 -9.34
C SER A 55 -5.81 -1.28 -8.52
N VAL A 56 -6.97 -1.81 -8.91
CA VAL A 56 -8.24 -1.56 -8.21
C VAL A 56 -8.19 -2.03 -6.76
N PHE A 57 -7.52 -3.15 -6.49
CA PHE A 57 -7.31 -3.66 -5.13
C PHE A 57 -6.58 -2.64 -4.25
N GLU A 58 -5.49 -2.05 -4.75
CA GLU A 58 -4.71 -1.04 -3.99
C GLU A 58 -5.53 0.22 -3.75
N VAL A 59 -6.31 0.66 -4.74
CA VAL A 59 -7.18 1.84 -4.63
C VAL A 59 -8.26 1.62 -3.56
N ILE A 60 -8.91 0.46 -3.55
CA ILE A 60 -9.91 0.10 -2.54
C ILE A 60 -9.26 -0.04 -1.16
N ALA A 61 -8.11 -0.69 -1.05
CA ALA A 61 -7.37 -0.82 0.20
C ALA A 61 -6.98 0.54 0.78
N ALA A 62 -6.42 1.43 -0.03
CA ALA A 62 -6.07 2.78 0.37
C ALA A 62 -7.31 3.59 0.79
N ALA A 63 -8.42 3.47 0.06
CA ALA A 63 -9.67 4.14 0.41
C ALA A 63 -10.26 3.64 1.74
N MET A 64 -10.17 2.34 2.03
CA MET A 64 -10.60 1.79 3.33
C MET A 64 -9.70 2.23 4.49
N GLN A 65 -8.39 2.31 4.27
CA GLN A 65 -7.45 2.83 5.27
C GLN A 65 -7.67 4.33 5.55
N HIS A 66 -8.09 5.10 4.55
CA HIS A 66 -8.37 6.53 4.72
C HIS A 66 -9.73 6.85 5.35
N ARG A 67 -10.69 5.92 5.38
CA ARG A 67 -12.02 6.14 6.00
C ARG A 67 -12.02 6.13 7.53
N ASP A 68 -10.99 5.58 8.18
CA ASP A 68 -10.88 5.51 9.65
C ASP A 68 -10.48 6.84 10.33
N GLY A 69 -10.27 7.91 9.55
CA GLY A 69 -10.38 9.28 10.06
C GLY A 69 -9.50 9.65 11.29
N SER A 70 -8.19 9.72 11.10
CA SER A 70 -7.36 10.80 11.65
C SER A 70 -6.07 11.03 10.83
N LEU A 71 -5.93 12.25 10.31
CA LEU A 71 -4.74 12.84 9.64
C LEU A 71 -3.51 12.81 10.57
N PRO A 72 -2.23 13.01 10.15
CA PRO A 72 -1.49 12.74 8.92
C PRO A 72 -0.63 11.47 9.12
N GLU A 73 -1.26 10.40 9.61
CA GLU A 73 -0.59 9.12 9.86
C GLU A 73 -0.46 8.27 8.61
N ALA A 74 -1.10 8.58 7.48
CA ALA A 74 -0.98 7.76 6.27
C ALA A 74 0.49 7.67 5.78
N ASP A 75 1.22 8.79 5.75
CA ASP A 75 2.66 8.76 5.47
C ASP A 75 3.43 8.04 6.59
N THR A 76 3.11 8.30 7.86
CA THR A 76 3.86 7.71 8.99
C THR A 76 3.61 6.22 9.16
N ALA A 77 2.40 5.74 8.93
CA ALA A 77 1.96 4.36 9.01
C ALA A 77 2.37 3.58 7.77
N ALA A 78 2.30 4.19 6.57
CA ALA A 78 2.93 3.61 5.38
C ALA A 78 4.44 3.48 5.59
N LEU A 79 5.10 4.49 6.15
CA LEU A 79 6.52 4.44 6.54
C LEU A 79 6.77 3.38 7.63
N ASP A 80 5.84 3.19 8.56
CA ASP A 80 5.98 2.22 9.66
C ASP A 80 5.80 0.78 9.20
N LEU A 81 4.90 0.55 8.23
CA LEU A 81 4.74 -0.71 7.50
C LEU A 81 5.97 -0.98 6.63
N PHE A 82 6.49 0.03 5.92
CA PHE A 82 7.72 -0.09 5.11
C PHE A 82 8.93 -0.41 6.00
N ALA A 83 9.05 0.26 7.15
CA ALA A 83 10.09 0.00 8.13
C ALA A 83 9.95 -1.39 8.76
N GLY A 84 8.72 -1.82 9.04
CA GLY A 84 8.43 -3.17 9.54
C GLY A 84 8.84 -4.26 8.55
N ARG A 85 8.52 -4.05 7.26
CA ARG A 85 8.91 -4.96 6.19
C ARG A 85 10.42 -5.00 5.99
N LEU A 86 11.07 -3.84 5.92
CA LEU A 86 12.53 -3.74 5.74
C LEU A 86 13.27 -4.39 6.92
N SER A 87 12.81 -4.15 8.15
CA SER A 87 13.32 -4.81 9.37
C SER A 87 13.24 -6.32 9.28
N HIS A 88 12.13 -6.88 8.78
CA HIS A 88 11.96 -8.32 8.63
C HIS A 88 12.86 -8.91 7.52
N GLU A 89 12.89 -8.28 6.35
CA GLU A 89 13.62 -8.82 5.18
C GLU A 89 15.15 -8.73 5.32
N SER A 90 15.64 -7.68 5.95
CA SER A 90 17.09 -7.45 6.15
C SER A 90 17.59 -7.77 7.56
N ASN A 91 16.67 -8.18 8.45
CA ASN A 91 16.95 -8.58 9.82
C ASN A 91 17.61 -7.47 10.68
N ILE A 92 17.32 -6.20 10.37
CA ILE A 92 17.73 -5.00 11.13
C ILE A 92 16.62 -4.56 12.10
N SER A 93 16.92 -3.66 13.03
CA SER A 93 15.88 -3.11 13.93
C SER A 93 14.92 -2.18 13.18
N LYS A 94 13.67 -2.07 13.68
CA LYS A 94 12.66 -1.16 13.11
C LYS A 94 13.12 0.30 13.15
N GLU A 95 13.87 0.68 14.17
CA GLU A 95 14.46 2.02 14.29
C GLU A 95 15.51 2.29 13.20
N GLN A 96 16.36 1.30 12.89
CA GLN A 96 17.32 1.38 11.79
C GLN A 96 16.61 1.48 10.44
N ALA A 97 15.55 0.71 10.24
CA ALA A 97 14.76 0.76 9.04
C ALA A 97 14.10 2.14 8.84
N GLN A 98 13.55 2.74 9.91
CA GLN A 98 13.00 4.10 9.85
C GLN A 98 14.06 5.16 9.54
N ASP A 99 15.29 5.01 10.06
CA ASP A 99 16.40 5.94 9.78
C ASP A 99 16.86 5.84 8.32
N LEU A 100 16.95 4.63 7.76
CA LEU A 100 17.27 4.41 6.35
C LEU A 100 16.23 5.03 5.43
N ILE A 101 14.95 4.85 5.71
CA ILE A 101 13.87 5.42 4.91
C ILE A 101 13.89 6.96 4.94
N LYS A 102 14.17 7.56 6.11
CA LYS A 102 14.33 9.02 6.22
C LYS A 102 15.51 9.56 5.41
N ARG A 103 16.56 8.76 5.24
CA ARG A 103 17.85 9.20 4.68
C ARG A 103 17.97 8.94 3.18
N PHE A 104 17.38 7.85 2.70
CA PHE A 104 17.48 7.39 1.31
C PHE A 104 16.15 7.44 0.55
N GLY A 105 15.02 7.67 1.24
CA GLY A 105 13.69 7.67 0.64
C GLY A 105 13.06 6.27 0.61
N THR A 106 12.15 6.03 -0.33
CA THR A 106 11.34 4.78 -0.41
C THR A 106 11.76 3.84 -1.54
N ASP A 107 12.97 4.00 -2.10
CA ASP A 107 13.51 3.10 -3.13
C ASP A 107 13.94 1.77 -2.52
N TRP A 108 13.26 0.68 -2.92
CA TRP A 108 13.40 -0.62 -2.26
C TRP A 108 14.75 -1.29 -2.47
N GLU A 109 15.32 -1.23 -3.67
CA GLU A 109 16.64 -1.82 -3.97
C GLU A 109 17.75 -1.11 -3.20
N THR A 110 17.69 0.22 -3.10
CA THR A 110 18.64 1.01 -2.31
C THR A 110 18.51 0.69 -0.82
N LEU A 111 17.28 0.63 -0.30
CA LEU A 111 17.02 0.31 1.11
C LEU A 111 17.49 -1.09 1.50
N LEU A 112 17.23 -2.11 0.67
CA LEU A 112 17.68 -3.47 0.95
C LEU A 112 19.21 -3.58 0.95
N ASN A 113 19.88 -2.97 -0.03
CA ASN A 113 21.34 -2.97 -0.09
C ASN A 113 21.95 -2.32 1.15
N GLU A 114 21.45 -1.15 1.54
CA GLU A 114 21.97 -0.43 2.71
C GLU A 114 21.61 -1.15 4.02
N ALA A 115 20.42 -1.73 4.12
CA ALA A 115 20.00 -2.49 5.29
C ALA A 115 20.83 -3.76 5.50
N HIS A 116 21.17 -4.48 4.42
CA HIS A 116 22.10 -5.60 4.49
C HIS A 116 23.51 -5.16 4.92
N PHE A 117 23.99 -4.02 4.42
CA PHE A 117 25.26 -3.44 4.84
C PHE A 117 25.27 -3.09 6.33
N VAL A 118 24.21 -2.46 6.83
CA VAL A 118 24.02 -2.16 8.26
C VAL A 118 24.03 -3.45 9.10
N LYS A 119 23.36 -4.50 8.64
CA LYS A 119 23.33 -5.79 9.33
C LYS A 119 24.71 -6.45 9.39
N GLU A 120 25.47 -6.37 8.30
CA GLU A 120 26.83 -6.90 8.22
C GLU A 120 27.78 -6.17 9.18
N LEU A 121 27.65 -4.85 9.30
CA LEU A 121 28.42 -4.04 10.25
C LEU A 121 28.11 -4.38 11.71
N GLU A 122 26.84 -4.59 12.08
CA GLU A 122 26.47 -5.06 13.42
C GLU A 122 27.07 -6.43 13.74
N GLY A 123 27.05 -7.35 12.77
CA GLY A 123 27.60 -8.70 12.92
C GLY A 123 29.09 -8.68 13.23
N ARG A 124 29.83 -7.71 12.65
CA ARG A 124 31.28 -7.54 12.87
C ARG A 124 31.59 -6.92 14.23
N LEU A 125 30.83 -5.91 14.66
CA LEU A 125 31.00 -5.25 15.96
C LEU A 125 30.66 -6.16 17.16
N ARG A 126 29.80 -7.17 16.97
CA ARG A 126 29.47 -8.15 18.03
C ARG A 126 30.51 -9.26 18.22
N GLN A 127 31.50 -9.37 17.33
CA GLN A 127 32.51 -10.44 17.35
C GLN A 127 33.90 -9.97 17.82
N GLU A 128 34.04 -8.71 18.28
CA GLU A 128 35.24 -8.18 18.96
C GLU A 128 35.07 -8.11 20.48
#